data_AF-A0A2S6X7V5-F1
#
_entry.id   AF-A0A2S6X7V5-F1
#
_cell.length_a   1.000
_cell.length_b   1.000
_cell.length_c   1.000
_cell.angle_alpha   90.00
_cell.angle_beta   90.00
_cell.angle_gamma   90.00
#
_symmetry.space_group_name_H-M   'P 1'
#
loop_
_entity.id
_entity.type
_entity.pdbx_description
1 polymer ?
#
loop_
_entity_poly.entity_id
_entity_poly.type
_entity_poly.pdbx_seq_one_letter_code
_entity_poly.pdbx_strand_id
1 'polypeptide(L)'
;MAASSTDPTTWSTYKDATASTVGVGLGFVLSDEDDVMCLDLDHCMNPLTGQLAPWASAILRDAGATYVEVSPSGDGLHIWGRAYVRQGRRIRRPDGTAVEIYGTGRYIAMTGRRHGSSPSILADLSAVVAKLTAR
;
A
#
# COMPACT_ATOMS: atom_id res chain seq x y z
N MET A 1 22.92 9.73 4.07
CA MET A 1 22.65 8.59 4.96
C MET A 1 21.29 8.01 4.63
N ALA A 2 21.05 6.74 4.95
CA ALA A 2 19.71 6.15 4.85
C ALA A 2 18.79 6.67 5.96
N ALA A 3 17.49 6.76 5.69
CA ALA A 3 16.48 7.04 6.70
C ALA A 3 16.04 5.75 7.39
N SER A 4 15.66 5.83 8.66
CA SER A 4 15.08 4.72 9.43
C SER A 4 13.57 4.67 9.19
N SER A 5 12.94 3.50 9.20
CA SER A 5 11.47 3.38 9.15
C SER A 5 10.79 3.51 10.51
N THR A 6 11.56 3.74 11.58
CA THR A 6 11.06 3.83 12.97
C THR A 6 11.60 5.02 13.75
N ASP A 7 12.45 5.86 13.13
CA ASP A 7 12.96 7.09 13.74
C ASP A 7 12.43 8.31 12.97
N PRO A 8 11.41 9.00 13.52
CA PRO A 8 10.78 10.14 12.85
C PRO A 8 11.72 11.33 12.64
N THR A 9 12.83 11.41 13.39
CA THR A 9 13.83 12.47 13.19
C THR A 9 14.59 12.33 11.88
N THR A 10 14.51 11.15 11.25
CA THR A 10 15.12 10.86 9.94
C THR A 10 14.13 11.02 8.78
N TRP A 11 12.87 11.34 9.05
CA TRP A 11 11.84 11.57 8.04
C TRP A 11 11.79 13.04 7.64
N SER A 12 10.97 13.36 6.64
CA SER A 12 10.83 14.71 6.14
C SER A 12 9.42 14.98 5.65
N THR A 13 9.11 16.24 5.38
CA THR A 13 7.80 16.64 4.86
C THR A 13 7.66 16.27 3.40
N TYR A 14 6.42 16.18 2.90
CA TYR A 14 6.16 15.97 1.47
C TYR A 14 6.83 17.02 0.58
N LYS A 15 6.83 18.29 1.03
CA LYS A 15 7.44 19.41 0.29
C LYS A 15 8.95 19.20 0.14
N ASP A 16 9.63 18.86 1.23
CA ASP A 16 11.08 18.68 1.23
C ASP A 16 11.48 17.40 0.50
N ALA A 17 10.73 16.31 0.68
CA ALA A 17 10.95 15.06 -0.03
C ALA A 17 10.79 15.22 -1.55
N THR A 18 9.82 16.03 -2.00
CA THR A 18 9.60 16.32 -3.43
C THR A 18 10.69 17.22 -4.02
N ALA A 19 11.28 18.11 -3.22
CA ALA A 19 12.38 18.97 -3.65
C ALA A 19 13.74 18.26 -3.63
N SER A 20 13.83 17.10 -2.97
CA SER A 20 15.06 16.31 -2.85
C SER A 20 15.45 15.66 -4.17
N THR A 21 16.75 15.62 -4.44
CA THR A 21 17.35 14.88 -5.56
C THR A 21 17.85 13.48 -5.15
N VAL A 22 17.66 13.10 -3.89
CA VAL A 22 18.09 11.80 -3.35
C VAL A 22 16.97 10.78 -3.50
N GLY A 23 17.32 9.56 -3.95
CA GLY A 23 16.37 8.46 -4.15
C GLY A 23 15.86 8.39 -5.58
N VAL A 24 14.84 7.54 -5.80
CA VAL A 24 14.24 7.28 -7.13
C VAL A 24 12.74 7.56 -7.17
N GLY A 25 12.21 8.18 -6.12
CA GLY A 25 10.78 8.42 -5.93
C GLY A 25 10.46 8.74 -4.47
N LEU A 26 9.17 8.91 -4.19
CA LEU A 26 8.68 9.19 -2.85
C LEU A 26 8.39 7.90 -2.10
N GLY A 27 8.45 7.97 -0.78
CA GLY A 27 7.95 6.93 0.11
C GLY A 27 7.19 7.56 1.26
N PHE A 28 6.20 6.84 1.76
CA PHE A 28 5.45 7.21 2.96
C PHE A 28 5.77 6.22 4.07
N VAL A 29 6.17 6.73 5.23
CA VAL A 29 6.44 5.89 6.40
C VAL A 29 5.15 5.66 7.16
N LEU A 30 4.80 4.39 7.38
CA LEU A 30 3.65 3.99 8.18
C LEU A 30 4.06 4.00 9.65
N SER A 31 3.26 4.65 10.49
CA SER A 31 3.53 4.83 11.91
C SER A 31 2.27 4.55 12.74
N ASP A 32 2.43 4.42 14.05
CA ASP A 32 1.31 4.20 14.98
C ASP A 32 0.48 5.48 15.23
N GLU A 33 0.78 6.62 14.59
CA GLU A 33 0.18 7.92 14.91
C GLU A 33 -1.12 8.24 14.15
N ASP A 34 -1.31 7.74 12.92
CA ASP A 34 -2.35 8.21 12.00
C ASP A 34 -3.29 7.12 11.45
N ASP A 35 -3.10 5.87 11.92
CA ASP A 35 -3.81 4.66 11.49
C ASP A 35 -3.77 4.44 9.95
N VAL A 36 -2.84 5.09 9.24
CA VAL A 36 -2.69 4.89 7.79
C VAL A 36 -2.07 3.53 7.54
N MET A 37 -2.66 2.80 6.60
CA MET A 37 -2.24 1.45 6.27
C MET A 37 -2.20 1.25 4.76
N CYS A 38 -1.38 0.29 4.30
CA CYS A 38 -1.29 -0.11 2.90
C CYS A 38 -1.48 -1.64 2.77
N LEU A 39 -2.42 -2.04 1.90
CA LEU A 39 -2.48 -3.39 1.38
C LEU A 39 -1.64 -3.41 0.10
N ASP A 40 -0.59 -4.22 0.10
CA ASP A 40 0.27 -4.43 -1.06
C ASP A 40 -0.11 -5.75 -1.73
N LEU A 41 -0.57 -5.65 -2.98
CA LEU A 41 -1.03 -6.78 -3.79
C LEU A 41 0.03 -7.12 -4.84
N ASP A 42 0.93 -8.05 -4.48
CA ASP A 42 2.04 -8.49 -5.33
C ASP A 42 1.55 -9.21 -6.59
N HIS A 43 2.08 -8.82 -7.76
CA HIS A 43 1.87 -9.47 -9.06
C HIS A 43 0.40 -9.76 -9.38
N CYS A 44 -0.48 -8.82 -9.02
CA CYS A 44 -1.91 -8.99 -9.09
C CYS A 44 -2.53 -8.54 -10.43
N MET A 45 -1.75 -7.92 -11.30
CA MET A 45 -2.20 -7.34 -12.56
C MET A 45 -1.38 -7.89 -13.73
N ASN A 46 -2.04 -8.33 -14.79
CA ASN A 46 -1.35 -8.73 -16.01
C ASN A 46 -0.76 -7.48 -16.69
N PRO A 47 0.56 -7.42 -16.93
CA PRO A 47 1.21 -6.22 -17.47
C PRO A 47 0.88 -5.93 -18.94
N LEU A 48 0.41 -6.94 -19.69
CA LEU A 48 0.03 -6.79 -21.10
C LEU A 48 -1.43 -6.36 -21.27
N THR A 49 -2.33 -6.85 -20.41
CA THR A 49 -3.78 -6.62 -20.54
C THR A 49 -4.34 -5.64 -19.53
N GLY A 50 -3.61 -5.34 -18.44
CA GLY A 50 -4.10 -4.56 -17.30
C GLY A 50 -5.17 -5.28 -16.46
N GLN A 51 -5.45 -6.56 -16.75
CA GLN A 51 -6.48 -7.31 -16.03
C GLN A 51 -5.97 -7.75 -14.66
N LEU A 52 -6.79 -7.50 -13.63
CA LEU A 52 -6.53 -7.97 -12.27
C LEU A 52 -6.84 -9.47 -12.14
N ALA A 53 -6.03 -10.16 -11.34
CA ALA A 53 -6.35 -11.49 -10.87
C ALA A 53 -7.69 -11.47 -10.09
N PRO A 54 -8.52 -12.52 -10.16
CA PRO A 54 -9.83 -12.54 -9.52
C PRO A 54 -9.80 -12.24 -8.00
N TRP A 55 -8.75 -12.71 -7.31
CA TRP A 55 -8.58 -12.45 -5.88
C TRP A 55 -8.30 -10.98 -5.58
N ALA A 56 -7.51 -10.31 -6.41
CA ALA A 56 -7.16 -8.90 -6.24
C ALA A 56 -8.35 -8.00 -6.59
N SER A 57 -9.10 -8.35 -7.64
CA SER A 57 -10.37 -7.69 -7.97
C SER A 57 -11.38 -7.80 -6.83
N ALA A 58 -11.43 -8.95 -6.13
CA ALA A 58 -12.30 -9.11 -4.96
C ALA A 58 -11.87 -8.21 -3.79
N ILE A 59 -10.58 -8.12 -3.48
CA ILE A 59 -10.06 -7.23 -2.43
C ILE A 59 -10.31 -5.77 -2.78
N LEU A 60 -10.03 -5.37 -4.02
CA LEU A 60 -10.27 -4.01 -4.49
C LEU A 60 -11.74 -3.61 -4.39
N ARG A 61 -12.65 -4.53 -4.73
CA ARG A 61 -14.10 -4.32 -4.57
C ARG A 61 -14.49 -4.18 -3.10
N ASP A 62 -13.97 -5.04 -2.23
CA ASP A 62 -14.27 -5.02 -0.80
C ASP A 62 -13.70 -3.77 -0.10
N ALA A 63 -12.56 -3.25 -0.58
CA ALA A 63 -11.96 -1.98 -0.11
C ALA A 63 -12.79 -0.74 -0.48
N GLY A 64 -13.62 -0.83 -1.52
CA GLY A 64 -14.50 0.26 -1.92
C GLY A 64 -13.76 1.50 -2.42
N ALA A 65 -14.34 2.67 -2.15
CA ALA A 65 -13.84 3.95 -2.64
C ALA A 65 -12.69 4.48 -1.78
N THR A 66 -11.47 4.08 -2.11
CA THR A 66 -10.24 4.55 -1.45
C THR A 66 -9.12 4.80 -2.46
N TYR A 67 -8.02 5.43 -2.04
CA TYR A 67 -6.87 5.67 -2.89
C TYR A 67 -6.16 4.35 -3.24
N VAL A 68 -5.98 4.13 -4.54
CA VAL A 68 -5.29 2.97 -5.09
C VAL A 68 -4.33 3.42 -6.16
N GLU A 69 -3.09 2.96 -6.10
CA GLU A 69 -2.06 3.21 -7.10
C GLU A 69 -1.43 1.92 -7.60
N VAL A 70 -0.89 1.96 -8.81
CA VAL A 70 -0.06 0.91 -9.36
C VAL A 70 1.29 0.93 -8.66
N SER A 71 1.71 -0.20 -8.09
CA SER A 71 2.98 -0.33 -7.36
C SER A 71 4.18 -0.06 -8.27
N PRO A 72 5.40 0.16 -7.75
CA PRO A 72 6.58 0.44 -8.57
C PRO A 72 6.88 -0.61 -9.64
N SER A 73 6.60 -1.90 -9.36
CA SER A 73 6.82 -3.00 -10.31
C SER A 73 5.96 -2.89 -11.59
N GLY A 74 4.83 -2.17 -11.52
CA GLY A 74 3.92 -1.98 -12.64
C GLY A 74 2.87 -3.08 -12.81
N ASP A 75 3.00 -4.19 -12.07
CA ASP A 75 2.10 -5.34 -12.10
C ASP A 75 1.45 -5.64 -10.73
N GLY A 76 1.67 -4.79 -9.73
CA GLY A 76 1.01 -4.82 -8.42
C GLY A 76 0.18 -3.58 -8.13
N LEU A 77 -0.55 -3.60 -7.02
CA LEU A 77 -1.34 -2.47 -6.53
C LEU A 77 -1.04 -2.19 -5.06
N HIS A 78 -0.95 -0.91 -4.71
CA HIS A 78 -1.07 -0.44 -3.33
C HIS A 78 -2.48 0.10 -3.10
N ILE A 79 -3.21 -0.48 -2.15
CA ILE A 79 -4.51 0.02 -1.70
C ILE A 79 -4.31 0.68 -0.34
N TRP A 80 -4.52 1.99 -0.30
CA TRP A 80 -4.29 2.81 0.88
C TRP A 80 -5.61 3.05 1.62
N GLY A 81 -5.56 3.09 2.95
CA GLY A 81 -6.73 3.40 3.77
C GLY A 81 -6.39 3.54 5.24
N ARG A 82 -7.40 3.50 6.10
CA ARG A 82 -7.25 3.55 7.55
C ARG A 82 -7.67 2.24 8.20
N ALA A 83 -6.84 1.69 9.07
CA ALA A 83 -7.16 0.55 9.92
C ALA A 83 -6.07 0.37 10.98
N TYR A 84 -6.44 -0.12 12.15
CA TYR A 84 -5.48 -0.40 13.21
C TYR A 84 -4.68 -1.69 12.92
N VAL A 85 -3.45 -1.56 12.39
CA VAL A 85 -2.58 -2.69 12.01
C VAL A 85 -1.21 -2.58 12.70
N ARG A 86 -1.10 -3.16 13.90
CA ARG A 86 0.16 -3.15 14.68
C ARG A 86 1.22 -4.13 14.20
N GLN A 87 0.78 -5.22 13.58
CA GLN A 87 1.67 -6.27 13.09
C GLN A 87 1.32 -6.52 11.64
N GLY A 88 2.26 -6.22 10.76
CA GLY A 88 2.10 -6.53 9.35
C GLY A 88 1.97 -8.03 9.13
N ARG A 89 1.30 -8.41 8.05
CA ARG A 89 1.07 -9.81 7.70
C ARG A 89 1.27 -10.02 6.21
N ARG A 90 2.04 -11.04 5.86
CA ARG A 90 2.11 -11.58 4.49
C ARG A 90 1.26 -12.83 4.38
N ILE A 91 0.27 -12.80 3.50
CA ILE A 91 -0.61 -13.92 3.19
C ILE A 91 -0.19 -14.46 1.82
N ARG A 92 0.59 -15.54 1.82
CA ARG A 92 1.03 -16.21 0.59
C ARG A 92 -0.11 -17.02 -0.01
N ARG A 93 -0.24 -16.94 -1.33
CA ARG A 93 -1.21 -17.72 -2.11
C ARG A 93 -0.48 -18.87 -2.82
N PRO A 94 -1.19 -19.96 -3.20
CA PRO A 94 -0.57 -21.14 -3.82
C PRO A 94 0.14 -20.86 -5.15
N ASP A 95 -0.24 -19.81 -5.86
CA ASP A 95 0.34 -19.38 -7.14
C ASP A 95 1.61 -18.53 -6.97
N GLY A 96 2.13 -18.40 -5.75
CA GLY A 96 3.32 -17.61 -5.44
C GLY A 96 3.05 -16.12 -5.23
N THR A 97 1.83 -15.63 -5.52
CA THR A 97 1.43 -14.25 -5.21
C THR A 97 1.18 -14.06 -3.72
N ALA A 98 1.12 -12.81 -3.27
CA ALA A 98 0.84 -12.51 -1.88
C ALA A 98 -0.02 -11.25 -1.72
N VAL A 99 -0.72 -11.21 -0.59
CA VAL A 99 -1.30 -9.99 -0.03
C VAL A 99 -0.46 -9.64 1.19
N GLU A 100 0.14 -8.45 1.20
CA GLU A 100 0.82 -7.93 2.39
C GLU A 100 0.00 -6.81 3.01
N ILE A 101 -0.07 -6.81 4.33
CA ILE A 101 -0.80 -5.80 5.12
C ILE A 101 0.24 -5.10 5.98
N TYR A 102 0.33 -3.77 5.87
CA TYR A 102 1.24 -2.95 6.65
C TYR A 102 0.51 -1.76 7.27
N GLY A 103 0.81 -1.46 8.54
CA GLY A 103 0.32 -0.25 9.21
C GLY A 103 1.35 0.47 10.09
N THR A 104 2.54 -0.10 10.28
CA THR A 104 3.59 0.53 11.10
C THR A 104 4.99 -0.04 10.82
N GLY A 105 6.03 0.72 11.15
CA GLY A 105 7.44 0.30 11.16
C GLY A 105 8.05 0.01 9.77
N ARG A 106 7.34 0.37 8.70
CA ARG A 106 7.73 0.19 7.29
C ARG A 106 7.45 1.47 6.54
N TYR A 107 8.18 1.67 5.44
CA TYR A 107 7.79 2.65 4.43
C TYR A 107 7.26 1.91 3.19
N ILE A 108 6.36 2.57 2.47
CA ILE A 108 5.85 2.09 1.19
C ILE A 108 6.30 3.09 0.12
N ALA A 109 6.90 2.59 -0.95
CA ALA A 109 7.24 3.41 -2.11
C ALA A 109 5.96 3.87 -2.80
N MET A 110 5.80 5.18 -2.99
CA MET A 110 4.64 5.75 -3.66
C MET A 110 4.95 6.03 -5.12
N THR A 111 3.99 5.77 -6.00
CA THR A 111 4.15 6.07 -7.43
C THR A 111 3.30 7.24 -7.88
N GLY A 112 2.20 7.55 -7.17
CA GLY A 112 1.21 8.51 -7.60
C GLY A 112 0.38 8.04 -8.81
N ARG A 113 0.70 6.87 -9.40
CA ARG A 113 0.06 6.32 -10.60
C ARG A 113 -1.26 5.68 -10.21
N ARG A 114 -2.28 6.53 -10.09
CA ARG A 114 -3.64 6.14 -9.73
C ARG A 114 -4.14 4.97 -10.60
N HIS A 115 -4.65 3.93 -9.96
CA HIS A 115 -5.30 2.82 -10.65
C HIS A 115 -6.74 3.19 -10.97
N GLY A 116 -7.08 3.26 -12.26
CA GLY A 116 -8.40 3.66 -12.73
C GLY A 116 -8.80 5.05 -12.24
N SER A 117 -10.05 5.20 -11.80
CA SER A 117 -10.62 6.44 -11.27
C SER A 117 -10.65 6.51 -9.74
N SER A 118 -9.76 5.77 -9.05
CA SER A 118 -9.76 5.71 -7.58
C SER A 118 -9.69 7.12 -6.95
N PRO A 119 -10.48 7.42 -5.90
CA PRO A 119 -10.51 8.75 -5.31
C PRO A 119 -9.24 9.08 -4.53
N SER A 120 -8.98 10.36 -4.27
CA SER A 120 -7.89 10.82 -3.38
C SER A 120 -8.36 10.90 -1.92
N ILE A 121 -8.94 9.81 -1.42
CA ILE A 121 -9.40 9.69 -0.02
C ILE A 121 -8.89 8.39 0.58
N LEU A 122 -8.80 8.32 1.91
CA LEU A 122 -8.50 7.09 2.64
C LEU A 122 -9.77 6.62 3.34
N ALA A 123 -10.36 5.52 2.85
CA ALA A 123 -11.51 4.87 3.47
C ALA A 123 -11.10 4.04 4.70
N ASP A 124 -12.08 3.66 5.51
CA ASP A 124 -11.89 2.66 6.57
C ASP A 124 -11.79 1.26 5.95
N LEU A 125 -10.66 0.58 6.18
CA LEU A 125 -10.36 -0.76 5.68
C LEU A 125 -10.40 -1.82 6.78
N SER A 126 -10.88 -1.49 7.99
CA SER A 126 -10.89 -2.40 9.14
C SER A 126 -11.61 -3.72 8.85
N ALA A 127 -12.74 -3.66 8.14
CA ALA A 127 -13.48 -4.86 7.74
C ALA A 127 -12.72 -5.74 6.72
N VAL A 128 -12.00 -5.11 5.78
CA VAL A 128 -11.16 -5.82 4.80
C VAL A 128 -9.99 -6.50 5.49
N VAL A 129 -9.31 -5.79 6.38
CA VAL A 129 -8.21 -6.34 7.20
C VAL A 129 -8.71 -7.50 8.05
N ALA A 130 -9.84 -7.36 8.75
CA ALA A 130 -10.42 -8.42 9.55
C ALA A 130 -10.73 -9.67 8.71
N LYS A 131 -11.30 -9.49 7.51
CA LYS A 131 -11.60 -10.60 6.59
C LYS A 131 -10.34 -11.30 6.09
N LEU A 132 -9.30 -10.55 5.70
CA LEU A 132 -8.03 -11.11 5.22
C LEU A 132 -7.26 -11.82 6.34
N THR A 133 -7.45 -11.38 7.59
CA THR A 133 -6.72 -11.92 8.74
C THR A 133 -7.45 -13.00 9.52
N ALA A 134 -8.74 -13.20 9.25
CA ALA A 134 -9.52 -14.32 9.79
C ALA A 134 -8.82 -15.66 9.47
N ARG A 135 -8.79 -16.56 10.45
CA ARG A 135 -8.22 -17.91 10.32
C ARG A 135 -9.27 -18.88 9.82
#